data_AF-A0A925CN03-F1
#
_entry.id   AF-A0A925CN03-F1
#
_cell.length_a   1.000
_cell.length_b   1.000
_cell.length_c   1.000
_cell.angle_alpha   90.00
_cell.angle_beta   90.00
_cell.angle_gamma   90.00
#
_symmetry.space_group_name_H-M   'P 1'
#
loop_
_entity.id
_entity.type
_entity.pdbx_description
1 polymer ?
#
loop_
_entity_poly.entity_id
_entity_poly.type
_entity_poly.pdbx_seq_one_letter_code
_entity_poly.pdbx_strand_id
1 'polypeptide(L)' 'MTVFLYLLSGVAPPAVAQVDQQRAQEYFKEAQALCERDGGRLWGVSICAPMVIGDARTRTFATSQPPPDA' A
#
# COMPACT_ATOMS: atom_id res chain seq x y z
N MET A 1 -18.85 42.31 27.38
CA MET A 1 -18.99 41.94 25.95
C MET A 1 -17.62 41.63 25.38
N THR A 2 -17.07 40.45 25.67
CA THR A 2 -15.82 40.01 25.05
C THR A 2 -16.02 38.54 24.71
N VAL A 3 -16.53 38.31 23.51
CA VAL A 3 -16.88 36.99 22.98
C VAL A 3 -15.59 36.19 22.81
N PHE A 4 -15.44 35.14 23.61
CA PHE A 4 -14.38 34.15 23.50
C PHE A 4 -14.67 33.28 22.26
N LEU A 5 -14.19 33.70 21.10
CA LEU A 5 -14.21 32.90 19.87
C LEU A 5 -13.04 31.90 19.92
N TYR A 6 -13.30 30.73 20.50
CA TYR A 6 -12.43 29.56 20.33
C TYR A 6 -12.55 29.05 18.89
N LEU A 7 -11.64 29.50 18.03
CA LEU A 7 -11.35 28.86 16.75
C LEU A 7 -10.70 27.50 17.03
N LEU A 8 -11.50 26.43 17.08
CA LEU A 8 -11.03 25.06 16.97
C LEU A 8 -10.62 24.79 15.51
N SER A 9 -9.47 25.33 15.10
CA SER A 9 -8.85 25.01 13.82
C SER A 9 -8.20 23.64 13.93
N GLY A 10 -8.92 22.58 13.57
CA GLY A 10 -8.34 21.24 13.41
C GLY A 10 -7.41 21.24 12.20
N VAL A 11 -6.09 21.33 12.42
CA VAL A 11 -5.11 21.08 11.36
C VAL A 11 -5.10 19.57 11.14
N ALA A 12 -5.77 19.09 10.09
CA ALA A 12 -5.58 17.71 9.68
C ALA A 12 -4.11 17.59 9.24
N PRO A 13 -3.29 16.73 9.87
CA PRO A 13 -1.95 16.48 9.36
C PRO A 13 -2.09 16.01 7.91
N PRO A 14 -1.20 16.44 7.00
CA PRO A 14 -1.24 15.99 5.62
C PRO A 14 -1.28 14.46 5.63
N ALA A 15 -2.34 13.88 5.06
CA ALA A 15 -2.45 12.44 4.93
C ALA A 15 -1.16 11.94 4.29
N VAL A 16 -0.46 11.04 4.99
CA VAL A 16 0.79 10.43 4.52
C VAL A 16 0.43 9.56 3.32
N ALA A 17 0.42 10.19 2.15
CA ALA A 17 -0.10 9.63 0.92
C ALA A 17 0.93 8.77 0.18
N GLN A 18 2.14 8.70 0.70
CA GLN A 18 3.22 7.91 0.12
C GLN A 18 3.09 6.45 0.50
N VAL A 19 3.39 5.55 -0.43
CA VAL A 19 3.50 4.12 -0.16
C VAL A 19 4.57 3.90 0.91
N ASP A 20 4.14 3.33 2.04
CA ASP A 20 5.04 2.88 3.10
C ASP A 20 5.80 1.64 2.62
N GLN A 21 7.10 1.81 2.42
CA GLN A 21 7.97 0.76 1.88
C GLN A 21 8.10 -0.44 2.84
N GLN A 22 8.14 -0.20 4.16
CA GLN A 22 8.26 -1.29 5.13
C GLN A 22 6.99 -2.12 5.14
N ARG A 23 5.83 -1.46 5.18
CA ARG A 23 4.53 -2.14 5.17
C ARG A 23 4.28 -2.86 3.85
N ALA A 24 4.71 -2.29 2.72
CA ALA A 24 4.64 -2.97 1.43
C ALA A 24 5.43 -4.29 1.44
N GLN A 25 6.63 -4.32 2.03
CA GLN A 25 7.43 -5.54 2.15
C GLN A 25 6.76 -6.61 3.01
N GLU A 26 6.06 -6.22 4.09
CA GLU A 26 5.26 -7.13 4.91
C GLU A 26 4.13 -7.75 4.09
N TYR A 27 3.42 -6.95 3.29
CA TYR A 27 2.35 -7.44 2.42
C TYR A 27 2.81 -8.32 1.27
N PHE A 28 4.00 -8.06 0.70
CA PHE A 28 4.57 -8.96 -0.31
C PHE A 28 4.86 -10.35 0.26
N LYS A 29 5.39 -10.43 1.49
CA LYS A 29 5.60 -11.71 2.19
C LYS A 29 4.29 -12.43 2.48
N GLU A 30 3.28 -11.70 2.93
CA GLU A 30 1.96 -12.27 3.20
C GLU A 30 1.32 -12.83 1.93
N ALA A 31 1.32 -12.06 0.85
CA ALA A 31 0.80 -12.47 -0.44
C ALA A 31 1.54 -13.69 -0.99
N GLN A 32 2.87 -13.77 -0.84
CA GLN A 32 3.64 -14.96 -1.21
C GLN A 32 3.17 -16.19 -0.42
N ALA A 33 3.09 -16.10 0.91
CA ALA A 33 2.63 -17.21 1.74
C ALA A 33 1.20 -17.65 1.42
N LEU A 34 0.32 -16.70 1.08
CA LEU A 34 -1.06 -16.99 0.67
C LEU A 34 -1.12 -17.66 -0.70
N CYS A 35 -0.37 -17.15 -1.69
CA CYS A 35 -0.38 -17.68 -3.05
C CYS A 35 0.20 -19.10 -3.10
N GLU A 36 1.29 -19.35 -2.37
CA GLU A 36 1.92 -20.67 -2.25
C GLU A 36 0.98 -21.66 -1.59
N ARG A 37 0.29 -21.23 -0.53
CA ARG A 37 -0.74 -22.05 0.12
C ARG A 37 -1.89 -22.32 -0.82
N ASP A 38 -2.41 -21.33 -1.55
CA ASP A 38 -3.54 -21.50 -2.46
C ASP A 38 -3.20 -22.46 -3.61
N GLY A 39 -2.04 -22.32 -4.25
CA GLY A 39 -1.60 -23.19 -5.34
C GLY A 39 -2.57 -23.24 -6.52
N GLY A 40 -3.38 -22.19 -6.70
CA GLY A 40 -4.42 -22.11 -7.73
C GLY A 40 -5.70 -22.88 -7.44
N ARG A 41 -5.91 -23.36 -6.20
CA ARG A 41 -7.12 -24.11 -5.83
C ARG A 41 -8.38 -23.24 -5.89
N LEU A 42 -8.29 -21.96 -5.56
CA LEU A 42 -9.45 -21.07 -5.56
C LEU A 42 -9.88 -20.64 -6.97
N TRP A 43 -8.92 -20.37 -7.87
CA TRP A 43 -9.17 -19.74 -9.17
C TRP A 43 -8.83 -20.62 -10.37
N GLY A 44 -8.35 -21.84 -10.15
CA GLY A 44 -7.88 -22.75 -11.21
C GLY A 44 -6.53 -22.35 -11.83
N VAL A 45 -5.91 -21.26 -11.37
CA VAL A 45 -4.59 -20.75 -11.80
C VAL A 45 -3.85 -20.18 -10.60
N SER A 46 -2.51 -20.24 -10.62
CA SER A 46 -1.69 -19.65 -9.55
C SER A 46 -1.83 -18.12 -9.54
N ILE A 47 -2.03 -17.57 -8.35
CA ILE A 47 -2.00 -16.11 -8.11
C ILE A 47 -0.60 -15.63 -7.66
N CYS A 48 0.40 -16.51 -7.65
CA CYS A 48 1.78 -16.11 -7.39
C CYS A 48 2.33 -15.34 -8.60
N ALA A 49 2.28 -14.01 -8.54
CA ALA A 49 2.75 -13.13 -9.58
C ALA A 49 3.48 -11.92 -8.99
N PRO A 50 4.35 -11.24 -9.77
CA PRO A 50 4.91 -9.96 -9.37
C PRO A 50 3.81 -8.93 -9.10
N MET A 51 3.98 -8.12 -8.06
CA MET A 51 2.99 -7.14 -7.61
C MET A 51 3.57 -5.74 -7.52
N VAL A 52 2.70 -4.76 -7.69
CA VAL A 52 2.97 -3.34 -7.50
C VAL A 52 1.93 -2.76 -6.55
N ILE A 53 2.38 -2.12 -5.46
CA ILE A 53 1.53 -1.29 -4.61
C ILE A 53 1.84 0.15 -4.97
N GLY A 54 0.83 0.91 -5.40
CA GLY A 54 1.01 2.29 -5.85
C GLY A 54 -0.02 3.24 -5.27
N ASP A 55 0.39 4.47 -5.00
CA ASP A 55 -0.51 5.58 -4.69
C ASP A 55 -0.58 6.54 -5.88
N ALA A 56 -1.77 6.70 -6.47
CA ALA A 56 -1.95 7.50 -7.68
C ALA A 56 -1.73 9.01 -7.44
N ARG A 57 -1.94 9.49 -6.20
CA ARG A 57 -1.83 10.92 -5.86
C ARG A 57 -0.38 11.36 -5.75
N THR A 58 0.46 10.56 -5.10
CA THR A 58 1.90 10.82 -4.90
C THR A 58 2.76 10.20 -5.98
N ARG A 59 2.20 9.27 -6.78
CA ARG A 59 2.92 8.46 -7.78
C ARG A 59 4.06 7.65 -7.16
N THR A 60 3.97 7.38 -5.86
CA THR A 60 4.91 6.48 -5.19
C THR A 60 4.47 5.04 -5.40
N PHE A 61 5.43 4.13 -5.48
CA PHE A 61 5.15 2.72 -5.62
C PHE A 61 6.21 1.87 -4.91
N ALA A 62 5.85 0.63 -4.63
CA ALA A 62 6.73 -0.45 -4.21
C ALA A 62 6.47 -1.66 -5.11
N THR A 63 7.52 -2.39 -5.47
CA THR A 63 7.43 -3.60 -6.28
C THR A 63 7.95 -4.80 -5.50
N SER A 64 7.33 -5.97 -5.71
CA SER A 64 7.76 -7.22 -5.07
C SER A 64 9.02 -7.81 -5.72
N GLN A 65 9.35 -7.36 -6.93
CA GLN A 65 10.50 -7.79 -7.71
C GLN A 65 11.13 -6.58 -8.44
N PRO A 66 12.40 -6.67 -8.85
CA PRO A 66 13.01 -5.68 -9.73
C PRO A 66 12.23 -5.51 -11.04
N PRO A 67 12.39 -4.37 -11.74
CA PRO A 67 11.90 -4.23 -13.10
C PRO A 67 12.46 -5.34 -14.01
N PRO A 68 11.70 -5.81 -15.01
CA PRO A 68 12.24 -6.72 -16.02
C PRO A 68 13.42 -6.09 -16.76
N ASP A 69 14.39 -6.90 -17.18
CA ASP A 69 15.43 -6.46 -18.10
C ASP A 69 14.81 -6.05 -19.44
N ALA A 70 15.28 -4.94 -20.00
CA ALA A 70 14.73 -4.30 -21.20
C ALA A 70 15.27 -4.89 -22.51
#